data_AF-A0A1F3T3P1-F1
#
_entry.id   AF-A0A1F3T3P1-F1
#
_cell.length_a   1.000
_cell.length_b   1.000
_cell.length_c   1.000
_cell.angle_alpha   90.00
_cell.angle_beta   90.00
_cell.angle_gamma   90.00
#
_symmetry.space_group_name_H-M   'P 1'
#
loop_
_entity.id
_entity.type
_entity.pdbx_description
1 polymer ?
#
loop_
_entity_poly.entity_id
_entity_poly.type
_entity_poly.pdbx_seq_one_letter_code
_entity_poly.pdbx_strand_id
1 'polypeptide(L)'
;MKKENSWIKNHGFSLVEVMVAAGLLGVIALGGMRIVDFQTERTRDTSKNFQADNIMYDMMFALRDRDSCFETFKNKITTNSSIDKILRKDINGGLTELFKVNDKYGSIGTGGIGQVTIKEMKLGQVINKPVGSNLHFTNLFVTFEKKGGGSNKDTEATRLLPVKFIVDGTGVKLLRCVSENSNNLEDLCNALGGILDFSDNDLCKSINVKTFTAANSATMGGTIPARPYSLKAEGAVDVRGKMTFDYVGRAPGVGPVTFDGGQINNVTKIFVKGSASANEVSATKYNHVSDQKEKKNIKVLSEIEANRILSLRGVSFNWKDSGEKSLGLVAQEVQKYYPELVDQTGSGLTVQYANLIAPMLEVIKRQAKQIKENEFELQKIERKLASPKKKGDKK
;
A
#
# COMPACT_ATOMS: atom_id res chain seq x y z
N MET A 1 80.86 -49.47 42.22
CA MET A 1 80.41 -50.81 42.65
C MET A 1 79.03 -50.71 43.29
N LYS A 2 78.18 -51.70 42.99
CA LYS A 2 76.77 -51.91 43.41
C LYS A 2 76.47 -51.62 44.88
N LYS A 3 75.22 -51.22 45.16
CA LYS A 3 74.39 -51.71 46.29
C LYS A 3 72.92 -51.36 46.01
N GLU A 4 72.13 -52.31 45.50
CA GLU A 4 71.23 -53.19 46.27
C GLU A 4 69.97 -52.45 46.76
N ASN A 5 68.94 -52.49 45.91
CA ASN A 5 67.60 -51.97 46.19
C ASN A 5 66.91 -52.85 47.24
N SER A 6 66.84 -52.36 48.47
CA SER A 6 65.97 -52.88 49.53
C SER A 6 64.99 -51.78 49.96
N TRP A 7 63.82 -51.73 49.32
CA TRP A 7 62.72 -50.87 49.77
C TRP A 7 61.43 -51.66 49.88
N ILE A 8 61.44 -52.66 50.76
CA ILE A 8 60.23 -53.05 51.51
C ILE A 8 60.70 -53.28 52.96
N LYS A 9 61.02 -52.19 53.65
CA LYS A 9 61.10 -52.23 55.12
C LYS A 9 59.67 -52.08 55.62
N ASN A 10 59.13 -53.16 56.18
CA ASN A 10 57.91 -53.13 56.99
C ASN A 10 58.16 -52.27 58.24
N HIS A 11 58.03 -50.96 58.11
CA HIS A 11 57.78 -50.09 59.25
C HIS A 11 56.29 -50.21 59.52
N GLY A 12 55.92 -51.00 60.53
CA GLY A 12 54.58 -50.92 61.10
C GLY A 12 54.39 -49.47 61.53
N PHE A 13 53.35 -48.82 61.02
CA PHE A 13 53.03 -47.45 61.39
C PHE A 13 52.89 -47.36 62.90
N SER A 14 53.50 -46.33 63.50
CA SER A 14 53.26 -46.03 64.91
C SER A 14 51.75 -45.84 65.12
N LEU A 15 51.21 -46.35 66.23
CA LEU A 15 49.79 -46.17 66.57
C LEU A 15 49.38 -44.68 66.46
N VAL A 16 50.29 -43.77 66.80
CA VAL A 16 50.10 -42.32 66.71
C VAL A 16 49.99 -41.84 65.26
N GLU A 17 50.82 -42.34 64.34
CA GLU A 17 50.72 -41.99 62.91
C GLU A 17 49.42 -42.50 62.29
N VAL A 18 48.99 -43.72 62.66
CA VAL A 18 47.71 -44.27 62.20
C VAL A 18 46.55 -43.43 62.72
N MET A 19 46.60 -42.98 63.98
CA MET A 19 45.57 -42.10 64.56
C MET A 19 45.53 -40.71 63.93
N VAL A 20 46.70 -40.10 63.63
CA VAL A 20 46.77 -38.80 62.95
C VAL A 20 46.28 -38.91 61.50
N ALA A 21 46.66 -39.96 60.78
CA ALA A 21 46.19 -40.22 59.43
C ALA A 21 44.68 -40.49 59.41
N ALA A 22 44.16 -41.27 60.35
CA ALA A 22 42.72 -41.51 60.48
C ALA A 22 41.94 -40.23 60.83
N GLY A 23 42.50 -39.36 61.68
CA GLY A 23 41.93 -38.05 62.01
C GLY A 23 41.88 -37.11 60.80
N LEU A 24 42.97 -37.01 60.03
CA LEU A 24 43.03 -36.22 58.79
C LEU A 24 42.07 -36.76 57.72
N LEU A 25 42.00 -38.08 57.55
CA LEU A 25 41.06 -38.73 56.62
C LEU A 25 39.60 -38.45 57.02
N GLY A 26 39.28 -38.44 58.32
CA GLY A 26 37.96 -38.06 58.81
C GLY A 26 37.58 -36.62 58.44
N VAL A 27 38.50 -35.66 58.60
CA VAL A 27 38.26 -34.26 58.24
C VAL A 27 38.13 -34.07 56.72
N ILE A 28 38.96 -34.74 55.92
CA ILE A 28 38.88 -34.68 54.45
C ILE A 28 37.58 -35.32 53.96
N ALA A 29 37.15 -36.44 54.56
CA ALA A 29 35.87 -37.07 54.22
C ALA A 29 34.68 -36.17 54.53
N LEU A 30 34.67 -35.50 55.69
CA LEU A 30 33.63 -34.51 56.04
C LEU A 30 33.63 -33.28 55.12
N GLY A 31 34.82 -32.81 54.72
CA GLY A 31 34.97 -31.75 53.73
C GLY A 31 34.46 -32.15 52.34
N GLY A 32 34.78 -33.37 51.91
CA GLY A 32 34.32 -33.95 50.65
C GLY A 32 32.80 -34.11 50.59
N MET A 33 32.17 -34.59 51.67
CA MET A 33 30.71 -34.68 51.77
C MET A 33 30.03 -33.32 51.60
N ARG A 34 30.53 -32.26 52.27
CA ARG A 34 29.97 -30.91 52.12
C ARG A 34 30.12 -30.34 50.71
N ILE A 35 31.21 -30.64 50.02
CA ILE A 35 31.42 -30.20 48.63
C ILE A 35 30.41 -30.91 47.70
N VAL A 36 30.19 -32.21 47.89
CA VAL A 36 29.20 -32.98 47.13
C VAL A 36 27.79 -32.46 47.41
N ASP A 37 27.44 -32.17 48.66
CA ASP A 37 26.15 -31.57 49.02
C ASP A 37 25.96 -30.21 48.34
N PHE A 38 26.99 -29.36 48.34
CA PHE A 38 26.96 -28.06 47.66
C PHE A 38 26.84 -28.18 46.14
N GLN A 39 27.57 -29.12 45.52
CA GLN A 39 27.49 -29.38 44.07
C GLN A 39 26.12 -29.95 43.67
N THR A 40 25.57 -30.85 44.48
CA THR A 40 24.24 -31.43 44.23
C THR A 40 23.13 -30.40 44.43
N GLU A 41 23.24 -29.50 45.40
CA GLU A 41 22.29 -28.39 45.58
C GLU A 41 22.36 -27.39 44.41
N ARG A 42 23.57 -27.00 43.98
CA ARG A 42 23.75 -26.12 42.81
C ARG A 42 23.23 -26.73 41.52
N THR A 43 23.54 -27.99 41.25
CA THR A 43 23.03 -28.69 40.05
C THR A 43 21.51 -28.79 40.06
N ARG A 44 20.89 -29.00 41.24
CA ARG A 44 19.43 -28.95 41.40
C ARG A 44 18.84 -27.57 41.10
N ASP A 45 19.44 -26.49 41.59
CA ASP A 45 18.94 -25.14 41.29
C ASP A 45 19.13 -24.76 39.81
N THR A 46 20.28 -25.08 39.21
CA THR A 46 20.49 -24.88 37.76
C THR A 46 19.47 -25.67 36.94
N SER A 47 19.21 -26.93 37.31
CA SER A 47 18.21 -27.77 36.64
C SER A 47 16.81 -27.15 36.73
N LYS A 48 16.41 -26.62 37.90
CA LYS A 48 15.12 -25.93 38.07
C LYS A 48 15.01 -24.64 37.26
N ASN A 49 16.08 -23.84 37.21
CA ASN A 49 16.11 -22.64 36.36
C ASN A 49 15.92 -23.00 34.88
N PHE A 50 16.64 -24.03 34.42
CA PHE A 50 16.51 -24.52 33.05
C PHE A 50 15.09 -25.00 32.74
N GLN A 51 14.44 -25.70 33.68
CA GLN A 51 13.05 -26.11 33.49
C GLN A 51 12.08 -24.92 33.46
N ALA A 52 12.26 -23.93 34.32
CA ALA A 52 11.47 -22.69 34.26
C ALA A 52 11.64 -21.98 32.91
N ASP A 53 12.87 -21.89 32.39
CA ASP A 53 13.14 -21.25 31.10
C ASP A 53 12.52 -22.04 29.93
N ASN A 54 12.60 -23.38 29.94
CA ASN A 54 11.93 -24.22 28.93
C ASN A 54 10.40 -24.02 28.93
N ILE A 55 9.79 -23.96 30.12
CA ILE A 55 8.36 -23.66 30.25
C ILE A 55 8.04 -22.30 29.64
N MET A 56 8.87 -21.29 29.88
CA MET A 56 8.68 -19.96 29.27
C MET A 56 8.77 -20.00 27.74
N TYR A 57 9.71 -20.78 27.18
CA TYR A 57 9.80 -20.97 25.72
C TYR A 57 8.57 -21.66 25.14
N ASP A 58 8.07 -22.72 25.80
CA ASP A 58 6.87 -23.44 25.37
C ASP A 58 5.62 -22.56 25.48
N MET A 59 5.52 -21.73 26.52
CA MET A 59 4.48 -20.71 26.65
C MET A 59 4.57 -19.69 25.52
N MET A 60 5.75 -19.15 25.24
CA MET A 60 5.96 -18.19 24.15
C MET A 60 5.55 -18.79 22.79
N PHE A 61 5.90 -20.05 22.55
CA PHE A 61 5.55 -20.75 21.32
C PHE A 61 4.04 -21.01 21.21
N ALA A 62 3.40 -21.45 22.29
CA ALA A 62 1.95 -21.66 22.31
C ALA A 62 1.18 -20.34 22.11
N LEU A 63 1.63 -19.26 22.74
CA LEU A 63 1.01 -17.94 22.63
C LEU A 63 1.34 -17.21 21.32
N ARG A 64 2.21 -17.78 20.47
CA ARG A 64 2.39 -17.32 19.08
C ARG A 64 1.20 -17.70 18.19
N ASP A 65 0.53 -18.81 18.51
CA ASP A 65 -0.71 -19.18 17.84
C ASP A 65 -1.84 -18.24 18.27
N ARG A 66 -2.55 -17.70 17.28
CA ARG A 66 -3.56 -16.67 17.48
C ARG A 66 -4.68 -17.14 18.39
N ASP A 67 -5.21 -18.33 18.11
CA ASP A 67 -6.40 -18.84 18.78
C ASP A 67 -6.06 -19.32 20.19
N SER A 68 -4.89 -19.96 20.35
CA SER A 68 -4.32 -20.34 21.65
C SER A 68 -4.09 -19.12 22.54
N CYS A 69 -3.55 -18.02 21.99
CA CYS A 69 -3.37 -16.79 22.76
C CYS A 69 -4.71 -16.16 23.13
N PHE A 70 -5.64 -16.07 22.18
CA PHE A 70 -6.96 -15.51 22.43
C PHE A 70 -7.70 -16.26 23.54
N GLU A 71 -7.79 -17.60 23.46
CA GLU A 71 -8.51 -18.40 24.46
C GLU A 71 -7.80 -18.38 25.82
N THR A 72 -6.48 -18.25 25.87
CA THR A 72 -5.72 -18.10 27.13
C THR A 72 -6.08 -16.80 27.87
N PHE A 73 -6.19 -15.68 27.15
CA PHE A 73 -6.40 -14.35 27.75
C PHE A 73 -7.83 -13.81 27.65
N LYS A 74 -8.76 -14.59 27.09
CA LYS A 74 -10.17 -14.22 26.96
C LYS A 74 -10.74 -13.79 28.31
N ASN A 75 -11.28 -12.57 28.38
CA ASN A 75 -11.80 -11.93 29.59
C ASN A 75 -10.75 -11.65 30.69
N LYS A 76 -9.46 -11.74 30.40
CA LYS A 76 -8.35 -11.56 31.34
C LYS A 76 -7.33 -10.55 30.82
N ILE A 77 -7.79 -9.36 30.45
CA ILE A 77 -6.96 -8.34 29.78
C ILE A 77 -6.77 -7.05 30.59
N THR A 78 -7.33 -6.99 31.79
CA THR A 78 -7.11 -5.88 32.71
C THR A 78 -5.75 -6.01 33.40
N THR A 79 -5.18 -4.88 33.81
CA THR A 79 -3.99 -4.84 34.66
C THR A 79 -4.11 -5.79 35.85
N ASN A 80 -3.06 -6.57 36.15
CA ASN A 80 -3.00 -7.51 37.27
C ASN A 80 -4.00 -8.70 37.19
N SER A 81 -4.57 -8.98 36.01
CA SER A 81 -5.41 -10.18 35.82
C SER A 81 -4.62 -11.44 36.10
N SER A 82 -5.20 -12.35 36.89
CA SER A 82 -4.61 -13.65 37.18
C SER A 82 -4.95 -14.66 36.07
N ILE A 83 -3.93 -15.35 35.59
CA ILE A 83 -4.03 -16.34 34.52
C ILE A 83 -3.91 -17.72 35.17
N ASP A 84 -4.99 -18.50 35.17
CA ASP A 84 -4.98 -19.81 35.83
C ASP A 84 -4.29 -20.88 34.99
N LYS A 85 -4.33 -20.72 33.66
CA LYS A 85 -3.84 -21.70 32.69
C LYS A 85 -3.45 -21.08 31.35
N ILE A 86 -2.49 -21.69 30.68
CA ILE A 86 -2.11 -21.44 29.29
C ILE A 86 -2.71 -22.55 28.43
N LEU A 87 -3.46 -22.16 27.41
CA LEU A 87 -4.17 -23.07 26.52
C LEU A 87 -3.43 -23.21 25.18
N ARG A 88 -3.48 -24.40 24.59
CA ARG A 88 -3.05 -24.66 23.22
C ARG A 88 -4.23 -25.23 22.45
N LYS A 89 -4.54 -24.60 21.32
CA LYS A 89 -5.49 -25.11 20.35
C LYS A 89 -4.76 -26.05 19.39
N ASP A 90 -5.30 -27.25 19.18
CA ASP A 90 -4.77 -28.21 18.22
C ASP A 90 -5.24 -27.91 16.78
N ILE A 91 -4.65 -28.63 15.82
CA ILE A 91 -4.98 -28.50 14.39
C ILE A 91 -6.43 -28.90 14.04
N ASN A 92 -7.12 -29.63 14.91
CA ASN A 92 -8.51 -30.06 14.77
C ASN A 92 -9.49 -29.15 15.53
N GLY A 93 -8.98 -28.07 16.16
CA GLY A 93 -9.76 -27.10 16.92
C GLY A 93 -10.00 -27.44 18.39
N GLY A 94 -9.46 -28.56 18.90
CA GLY A 94 -9.52 -28.95 20.31
C GLY A 94 -8.64 -28.05 21.19
N LEU A 95 -9.09 -27.73 22.40
CA LEU A 95 -8.35 -26.93 23.37
C LEU A 95 -7.73 -27.84 24.43
N THR A 96 -6.42 -27.72 24.61
CA THR A 96 -5.63 -28.48 25.58
C THR A 96 -5.02 -27.54 26.61
N GLU A 97 -5.03 -27.94 27.88
CA GLU A 97 -4.38 -27.20 28.96
C GLU A 97 -2.88 -27.53 28.95
N LEU A 98 -2.06 -26.57 28.53
CA LEU A 98 -0.62 -26.77 28.41
C LEU A 98 0.09 -26.56 29.76
N PHE A 99 -0.26 -25.46 30.43
CA PHE A 99 0.28 -25.12 31.75
C PHE A 99 -0.81 -24.58 32.66
N LYS A 100 -0.71 -24.82 33.96
CA LYS A 100 -1.69 -24.45 34.98
C LYS A 100 -1.00 -24.06 36.28
N VAL A 101 -1.56 -23.08 36.97
CA VAL A 101 -1.08 -22.66 38.28
C VAL A 101 -1.30 -23.80 39.30
N ASN A 102 -0.32 -24.00 40.18
CA ASN A 102 -0.18 -25.06 41.18
C ASN A 102 0.20 -26.45 40.66
N ASP A 103 0.32 -26.63 39.35
CA ASP A 103 0.80 -27.88 38.77
C ASP A 103 2.34 -27.93 38.73
N LYS A 104 2.89 -29.14 38.79
CA LYS A 104 4.34 -29.41 38.78
C LYS A 104 4.79 -29.85 37.39
N TYR A 105 5.90 -29.29 36.93
CA TYR A 105 6.45 -29.53 35.60
C TYR A 105 7.94 -29.91 35.69
N GLY A 106 8.38 -30.78 34.77
CA GLY A 106 9.74 -31.32 34.72
C GLY A 106 9.79 -32.85 34.70
N SER A 107 10.97 -33.44 34.49
CA SER A 107 11.14 -34.88 34.32
C SER A 107 10.88 -35.68 35.62
N ILE A 108 10.14 -36.79 35.50
CA ILE A 108 9.76 -37.72 36.58
C ILE A 108 10.83 -38.85 36.73
N GLY A 109 12.08 -38.58 36.35
CA GLY A 109 13.20 -39.50 36.60
C GLY A 109 13.59 -39.59 38.07
N THR A 110 14.31 -40.67 38.44
CA THR A 110 14.69 -41.05 39.81
C THR A 110 15.19 -39.87 40.65
N GLY A 111 14.29 -39.28 41.44
CA GLY A 111 14.59 -38.25 42.44
C GLY A 111 13.93 -36.88 42.26
N GLY A 112 13.11 -36.63 41.21
CA GLY A 112 12.37 -35.36 41.06
C GLY A 112 13.26 -34.12 40.91
N ILE A 113 14.50 -34.31 40.46
CA ILE A 113 15.50 -33.25 40.27
C ILE A 113 15.01 -32.32 39.15
N GLY A 114 14.91 -31.03 39.45
CA GLY A 114 14.54 -30.02 38.46
C GLY A 114 13.05 -29.68 38.41
N GLN A 115 12.17 -30.35 39.16
CA GLN A 115 10.75 -30.00 39.16
C GLN A 115 10.50 -28.57 39.67
N VAL A 116 9.63 -27.87 38.96
CA VAL A 116 9.15 -26.53 39.33
C VAL A 116 7.64 -26.51 39.36
N THR A 117 7.08 -25.75 40.30
CA THR A 117 5.64 -25.49 40.36
C THR A 117 5.39 -24.09 39.81
N ILE A 118 4.39 -23.92 38.94
CA ILE A 118 3.95 -22.57 38.57
C ILE A 118 3.11 -22.05 39.73
N LYS A 119 3.66 -21.13 40.53
CA LYS A 119 2.98 -20.57 41.69
C LYS A 119 1.94 -19.53 41.29
N GLU A 120 2.24 -18.74 40.27
CA GLU A 120 1.38 -17.64 39.85
C GLU A 120 1.66 -17.26 38.39
N MET A 121 0.61 -16.86 37.67
CA MET A 121 0.72 -16.16 36.40
C MET A 121 -0.16 -14.91 36.44
N LYS A 122 0.41 -13.74 36.17
CA LYS A 122 -0.29 -12.45 36.24
C LYS A 122 0.13 -11.51 35.13
N LEU A 123 -0.82 -10.74 34.62
CA LEU A 123 -0.53 -9.65 33.70
C LEU A 123 -0.02 -8.41 34.45
N GLY A 124 0.99 -7.76 33.90
CA GLY A 124 1.49 -6.47 34.37
C GLY A 124 0.57 -5.30 34.04
N GLN A 125 1.04 -4.10 34.40
CA GLN A 125 0.42 -2.85 33.96
C GLN A 125 0.57 -2.70 32.44
N VAL A 126 -0.40 -2.01 31.82
CA VAL A 126 -0.31 -1.66 30.41
C VAL A 126 0.79 -0.59 30.24
N ILE A 127 1.88 -0.94 29.54
CA ILE A 127 3.14 -0.18 29.51
C ILE A 127 3.12 0.88 28.40
N ASN A 128 2.29 0.69 27.36
CA ASN A 128 2.22 1.61 26.23
C ASN A 128 0.82 1.59 25.59
N LYS A 129 0.20 2.76 25.44
CA LYS A 129 -1.07 2.96 24.74
C LYS A 129 -0.86 4.09 23.73
N PRO A 130 -0.43 3.80 22.49
CA PRO A 130 -0.34 4.82 21.46
C PRO A 130 -1.69 5.53 21.33
N VAL A 131 -1.69 6.87 21.37
CA VAL A 131 -2.92 7.69 21.40
C VAL A 131 -3.76 7.36 20.17
N GLY A 132 -5.02 6.95 20.39
CA GLY A 132 -5.95 6.55 19.32
C GLY A 132 -5.80 5.11 18.81
N SER A 133 -4.97 4.28 19.45
CA SER A 133 -4.82 2.86 19.09
C SER A 133 -5.54 1.93 20.06
N ASN A 134 -6.10 0.86 19.51
CA ASN A 134 -6.71 -0.25 20.25
C ASN A 134 -5.68 -1.26 20.76
N LEU A 135 -4.45 -0.80 21.01
CA LEU A 135 -3.28 -1.64 21.22
C LEU A 135 -2.75 -1.49 22.65
N HIS A 136 -2.72 -2.59 23.39
CA HIS A 136 -2.25 -2.65 24.77
C HIS A 136 -1.02 -3.55 24.88
N PHE A 137 0.09 -3.01 25.35
CA PHE A 137 1.31 -3.77 25.65
C PHE A 137 1.36 -4.09 27.13
N THR A 138 1.60 -5.36 27.50
CA THR A 138 1.81 -5.78 28.89
C THR A 138 2.75 -6.97 28.96
N ASN A 139 3.16 -7.35 30.16
CA ASN A 139 3.99 -8.52 30.43
C ASN A 139 3.18 -9.56 31.19
N LEU A 140 3.21 -10.82 30.73
CA LEU A 140 2.81 -11.95 31.55
C LEU A 140 3.98 -12.31 32.48
N PHE A 141 3.81 -12.07 33.77
CA PHE A 141 4.70 -12.53 34.82
C PHE A 141 4.34 -13.95 35.23
N VAL A 142 5.30 -14.86 35.19
CA VAL A 142 5.16 -16.25 35.63
C VAL A 142 6.12 -16.48 36.78
N THR A 143 5.58 -16.75 37.97
CA THR A 143 6.35 -17.01 39.17
C THR A 143 6.41 -18.51 39.42
N PHE A 144 7.62 -19.04 39.50
CA PHE A 144 7.90 -20.44 39.78
C PHE A 144 8.33 -20.62 41.23
N GLU A 145 7.75 -21.60 41.92
CA GLU A 145 8.20 -22.04 43.23
C GLU A 145 9.25 -23.16 43.08
N LYS A 146 10.42 -22.93 43.65
CA LYS A 146 11.51 -23.92 43.75
C LYS A 146 11.60 -24.39 45.20
N LYS A 147 11.11 -25.58 45.51
CA LYS A 147 11.31 -26.18 46.84
C LYS A 147 12.77 -26.57 47.04
N GLY A 148 13.53 -25.82 47.85
CA GLY A 148 14.94 -26.08 48.12
C GLY A 148 15.15 -27.44 48.78
N GLY A 149 16.19 -28.17 48.39
CA GLY A 149 16.62 -29.35 49.13
C GLY A 149 17.58 -28.93 50.24
N GLY A 150 17.18 -29.06 51.51
CA GLY A 150 18.08 -28.93 52.66
C GLY A 150 17.88 -27.69 53.56
N SER A 151 17.07 -26.71 53.16
CA SER A 151 16.68 -25.57 54.00
C SER A 151 15.29 -25.12 53.59
N ASN A 152 14.42 -24.90 54.57
CA ASN A 152 12.97 -24.70 54.43
C ASN A 152 12.59 -23.34 53.80
N LYS A 153 13.38 -22.83 52.84
CA LYS A 153 13.10 -21.62 52.08
C LYS A 153 12.69 -22.02 50.66
N ASP A 154 11.39 -21.95 50.41
CA ASP A 154 10.86 -21.92 49.06
C ASP A 154 11.48 -20.69 48.36
N THR A 155 12.23 -20.96 47.28
CA THR A 155 12.88 -19.91 46.49
C THR A 155 12.02 -19.66 45.27
N GLU A 156 11.60 -18.41 45.09
CA GLU A 156 10.78 -18.03 43.95
C GLU A 156 11.63 -17.45 42.82
N ALA A 157 11.23 -17.74 41.59
CA ALA A 157 11.81 -17.14 40.40
C ALA A 157 10.69 -16.64 39.50
N THR A 158 10.67 -15.33 39.21
CA THR A 158 9.73 -14.75 38.26
C THR A 158 10.40 -14.59 36.90
N ARG A 159 9.67 -14.93 35.84
CA ARG A 159 10.01 -14.67 34.44
C ARG A 159 8.93 -13.80 33.83
N LEU A 160 9.29 -13.04 32.80
CA LEU A 160 8.35 -12.19 32.07
C LEU A 160 8.28 -12.62 30.61
N LEU A 161 7.07 -12.55 30.05
CA LEU A 161 6.80 -12.76 28.64
C LEU A 161 5.99 -11.56 28.11
N PRO A 162 6.55 -10.74 27.20
CA PRO A 162 5.82 -9.63 26.61
C PRO A 162 4.66 -10.15 25.74
N VAL A 163 3.48 -9.54 25.93
CA VAL A 163 2.26 -9.86 25.19
C VAL A 163 1.57 -8.58 24.72
N LYS A 164 1.03 -8.63 23.51
CA LYS A 164 0.32 -7.51 22.88
C LYS A 164 -1.15 -7.89 22.72
N PHE A 165 -2.04 -7.04 23.20
CA PHE A 165 -3.49 -7.22 23.07
C PHE A 165 -4.07 -6.16 22.14
N ILE A 166 -4.95 -6.62 21.25
CA ILE A 166 -5.85 -5.78 20.48
C ILE A 166 -7.21 -5.84 21.18
N VAL A 167 -7.67 -4.70 21.64
CA VAL A 167 -8.92 -4.54 22.40
C VAL A 167 -9.96 -3.81 21.57
N ASP A 168 -11.23 -3.87 21.98
CA ASP A 168 -12.28 -3.08 21.35
C ASP A 168 -12.09 -1.57 21.61
N GLY A 169 -12.89 -0.72 20.95
CA GLY A 169 -12.82 0.73 21.13
C GLY A 169 -13.13 1.20 22.56
N THR A 170 -13.67 0.33 23.41
CA THR A 170 -13.88 0.60 24.85
C THR A 170 -12.66 0.24 25.69
N GLY A 171 -11.76 -0.59 25.17
CA GLY A 171 -10.55 -1.08 25.84
C GLY A 171 -10.80 -2.24 26.80
N VAL A 172 -12.01 -2.80 26.80
CA VAL A 172 -12.49 -3.76 27.83
C VAL A 172 -12.62 -5.18 27.27
N LYS A 173 -12.84 -5.34 25.96
CA LYS A 173 -12.98 -6.66 25.34
C LYS A 173 -11.72 -7.02 24.54
N LEU A 174 -11.16 -8.20 24.82
CA LEU A 174 -10.09 -8.76 24.00
C LEU A 174 -10.68 -9.10 22.62
N LEU A 175 -10.14 -8.50 21.57
CA LEU A 175 -10.40 -8.92 20.20
C LEU A 175 -9.38 -9.96 19.76
N ARG A 176 -8.10 -9.75 20.08
CA ARG A 176 -7.00 -10.65 19.68
C ARG A 176 -5.76 -10.46 20.56
N CYS A 177 -4.96 -11.52 20.72
CA CYS A 177 -3.62 -11.45 21.31
C CYS A 177 -2.55 -11.75 20.22
N VAL A 178 -1.41 -11.06 20.31
CA VAL A 178 -0.22 -11.23 19.47
C VAL A 178 1.01 -11.35 20.37
N SER A 179 1.84 -12.37 20.15
CA SER A 179 3.18 -12.49 20.77
C SER A 179 4.18 -11.68 19.94
N GLU A 180 5.15 -11.00 20.57
CA GLU A 180 6.07 -10.04 19.90
C GLU A 180 6.76 -10.57 18.62
N ASN A 181 6.88 -11.89 18.47
CA ASN A 181 7.55 -12.53 17.33
C ASN A 181 6.59 -13.03 16.23
N SER A 182 5.31 -12.66 16.27
CA SER A 182 4.34 -12.97 15.22
C SER A 182 4.13 -11.80 14.26
N ASN A 183 4.82 -11.92 13.12
CA ASN A 183 4.38 -11.52 11.78
C ASN A 183 4.71 -10.07 11.33
N ASN A 184 5.83 -9.95 10.61
CA ASN A 184 6.27 -8.78 9.82
C ASN A 184 5.18 -8.21 8.88
N LEU A 185 4.15 -8.98 8.55
CA LEU A 185 3.08 -8.55 7.64
C LEU A 185 2.12 -7.52 8.29
N GLU A 186 1.90 -7.61 9.59
CA GLU A 186 1.08 -6.65 10.35
C GLU A 186 1.83 -5.33 10.54
N ASP A 187 3.11 -5.39 10.89
CA ASP A 187 3.96 -4.19 11.01
C ASP A 187 4.20 -3.53 9.65
N LEU A 188 4.35 -4.32 8.57
CA LEU A 188 4.45 -3.80 7.20
C LEU A 188 3.13 -3.20 6.72
N CYS A 189 1.99 -3.85 6.96
CA CYS A 189 0.67 -3.31 6.62
C CYS A 189 0.41 -2.01 7.37
N ASN A 190 0.72 -1.94 8.66
CA ASN A 190 0.59 -0.73 9.48
C ASN A 190 1.57 0.38 9.05
N ALA A 191 2.82 0.04 8.72
CA ALA A 191 3.82 0.99 8.22
C ALA A 191 3.43 1.60 6.87
N LEU A 192 2.73 0.83 6.02
CA LEU A 192 2.17 1.30 4.75
C LEU A 192 0.77 1.95 4.92
N GLY A 193 0.27 2.07 6.16
CA GLY A 193 -1.00 2.70 6.52
C GLY A 193 -2.25 1.85 6.20
N GLY A 194 -2.09 0.57 5.97
CA GLY A 194 -3.19 -0.36 5.72
C GLY A 194 -4.13 -0.59 6.89
N ILE A 195 -5.34 -1.06 6.56
CA ILE A 195 -6.36 -1.51 7.51
C ILE A 195 -6.36 -3.02 7.47
N LEU A 196 -6.07 -3.61 8.63
CA LEU A 196 -6.21 -5.04 8.85
C LEU A 196 -7.68 -5.34 9.14
N ASP A 197 -8.27 -6.20 8.31
CA ASP A 197 -9.60 -6.74 8.58
C ASP A 197 -9.41 -8.12 9.22
N PHE A 198 -9.75 -8.20 10.51
CA PHE A 198 -9.53 -9.40 11.31
C PHE A 198 -10.63 -10.46 11.12
N SER A 199 -11.55 -10.26 10.17
CA SER A 199 -12.64 -11.21 9.88
C SER A 199 -12.19 -12.41 9.03
N ASP A 200 -11.16 -12.28 8.19
CA ASP A 200 -10.70 -13.34 7.27
C ASP A 200 -9.16 -13.41 7.17
N ASN A 201 -8.54 -14.40 7.83
CA ASN A 201 -7.20 -14.96 7.56
C ASN A 201 -6.00 -14.00 7.35
N ASP A 202 -5.87 -12.92 8.11
CA ASP A 202 -4.65 -12.08 8.18
C ASP A 202 -4.18 -11.52 6.82
N LEU A 203 -5.12 -11.17 5.94
CA LEU A 203 -4.79 -10.44 4.72
C LEU A 203 -4.88 -8.92 4.99
N CYS A 204 -3.82 -8.19 4.63
CA CYS A 204 -3.86 -6.73 4.54
C CYS A 204 -4.86 -6.35 3.43
N LYS A 205 -6.12 -6.16 3.81
CA LYS A 205 -7.26 -6.02 2.87
C LYS A 205 -7.17 -4.75 2.04
N SER A 206 -6.57 -3.70 2.61
CA SER A 206 -6.30 -2.44 1.92
C SER A 206 -5.09 -1.75 2.52
N ILE A 207 -4.22 -1.22 1.67
CA ILE A 207 -3.11 -0.33 2.05
C ILE A 207 -3.60 1.11 1.81
N ASN A 208 -3.85 1.88 2.88
CA ASN A 208 -4.08 3.32 2.78
C ASN A 208 -2.75 4.01 3.05
N VAL A 209 -2.02 4.38 2.00
CA VAL A 209 -0.78 5.15 2.18
C VAL A 209 -1.11 6.42 2.95
N LYS A 210 -0.70 6.48 4.22
CA LYS A 210 -0.88 7.65 5.07
C LYS A 210 0.04 8.76 4.55
N THR A 211 -0.48 9.58 3.65
CA THR A 211 -0.07 10.97 3.58
C THR A 211 -1.28 11.89 3.35
N PHE A 212 -1.34 12.86 4.26
CA PHE A 212 -2.19 14.05 4.36
C PHE A 212 -3.58 13.88 5.01
N THR A 213 -3.59 14.23 6.30
CA THR A 213 -4.75 14.67 7.06
C THR A 213 -5.48 15.79 6.32
N ALA A 214 -6.67 15.50 5.81
CA ALA A 214 -7.78 16.42 5.89
C ALA A 214 -9.05 15.62 6.16
N ALA A 215 -9.84 16.14 7.10
CA ALA A 215 -11.00 15.51 7.69
C ALA A 215 -11.99 14.95 6.65
N ASN A 216 -12.51 13.76 6.94
CA ASN A 216 -13.63 13.09 6.28
C ASN A 216 -13.32 12.43 4.91
N SER A 217 -12.68 11.26 4.91
CA SER A 217 -13.03 10.24 3.91
C SER A 217 -12.78 8.83 4.42
N ALA A 218 -13.82 8.00 4.34
CA ALA A 218 -13.79 6.57 4.63
C ALA A 218 -13.46 5.79 3.36
N THR A 219 -12.68 4.72 3.52
CA THR A 219 -12.18 3.83 2.48
C THR A 219 -13.30 3.02 1.82
N MET A 220 -13.18 2.76 0.51
CA MET A 220 -14.15 2.01 -0.28
C MET A 220 -13.58 0.64 -0.70
N GLY A 221 -14.32 -0.42 -0.37
CA GLY A 221 -14.09 -1.80 -0.79
C GLY A 221 -15.37 -2.61 -0.59
N GLY A 222 -16.23 -2.64 -1.60
CA GLY A 222 -17.55 -3.27 -1.64
C GLY A 222 -18.44 -2.53 -2.65
N THR A 223 -19.42 -3.18 -3.29
CA THR A 223 -20.30 -2.56 -4.31
C THR A 223 -20.78 -1.18 -3.87
N ILE A 224 -20.31 -0.16 -4.57
CA ILE A 224 -20.32 1.22 -4.11
C ILE A 224 -21.64 1.89 -4.55
N PRO A 225 -22.48 2.41 -3.63
CA PRO A 225 -23.58 3.26 -4.03
C PRO A 225 -23.06 4.58 -4.63
N ALA A 226 -23.69 4.98 -5.74
CA ALA A 226 -23.49 6.19 -6.53
C ALA A 226 -23.35 7.50 -5.72
N ARG A 227 -22.18 7.79 -5.16
CA ARG A 227 -21.86 9.12 -4.61
C ARG A 227 -20.49 9.59 -5.11
N PRO A 228 -20.31 10.90 -5.38
CA PRO A 228 -19.03 11.45 -5.79
C PRO A 228 -18.04 11.42 -4.62
N TYR A 229 -16.83 10.92 -4.87
CA TYR A 229 -15.72 10.93 -3.91
C TYR A 229 -14.65 11.91 -4.40
N SER A 230 -14.05 12.68 -3.49
CA SER A 230 -12.93 13.57 -3.78
C SER A 230 -11.67 13.08 -3.06
N LEU A 231 -10.61 12.81 -3.82
CA LEU A 231 -9.26 12.65 -3.26
C LEU A 231 -8.65 14.05 -3.12
N LYS A 232 -8.43 14.49 -1.88
CA LYS A 232 -7.81 15.78 -1.57
C LYS A 232 -6.41 15.51 -1.02
N ALA A 233 -5.39 15.78 -1.81
CA ALA A 233 -3.99 15.73 -1.37
C ALA A 233 -3.51 17.17 -1.15
N GLU A 234 -2.98 17.45 0.03
CA GLU A 234 -2.29 18.72 0.29
C GLU A 234 -0.81 18.54 -0.10
N GLY A 235 -0.50 18.66 -1.39
CA GLY A 235 0.86 18.54 -1.91
C GLY A 235 0.96 17.87 -3.29
N ALA A 236 2.20 17.60 -3.73
CA ALA A 236 2.46 16.89 -4.99
C ALA A 236 2.25 15.38 -4.83
N VAL A 237 1.49 14.78 -5.76
CA VAL A 237 1.31 13.32 -5.87
C VAL A 237 2.15 12.82 -7.03
N ASP A 238 3.29 12.18 -6.75
CA ASP A 238 4.13 11.52 -7.77
C ASP A 238 3.64 10.09 -7.97
N VAL A 239 3.12 9.77 -9.16
CA VAL A 239 2.68 8.41 -9.51
C VAL A 239 3.62 7.80 -10.54
N ARG A 240 4.41 6.83 -10.10
CA ARG A 240 5.28 6.03 -10.96
C ARG A 240 4.53 4.81 -11.47
N GLY A 241 3.92 4.93 -12.65
CA GLY A 241 3.21 3.82 -13.30
C GLY A 241 1.96 4.26 -14.07
N LYS A 242 1.09 3.30 -14.36
CA LYS A 242 -0.18 3.55 -15.05
C LYS A 242 -1.24 4.00 -14.04
N MET A 243 -1.71 5.24 -14.14
CA MET A 243 -2.97 5.65 -13.55
C MET A 243 -4.11 5.31 -14.51
N THR A 244 -5.08 4.52 -14.07
CA THR A 244 -6.29 4.25 -14.85
C THR A 244 -7.49 4.79 -14.10
N PHE A 245 -8.23 5.70 -14.73
CA PHE A 245 -9.53 6.15 -14.25
C PHE A 245 -10.60 5.38 -15.03
N ASP A 246 -10.94 4.17 -14.57
CA ASP A 246 -12.01 3.38 -15.18
C ASP A 246 -13.36 3.82 -14.64
N TYR A 247 -14.12 4.55 -15.46
CA TYR A 247 -15.50 4.93 -15.15
C TYR A 247 -16.45 3.82 -15.61
N VAL A 248 -16.94 3.03 -14.66
CA VAL A 248 -17.96 2.00 -14.90
C VAL A 248 -19.23 2.38 -14.15
N GLY A 249 -20.20 3.00 -14.83
CA GLY A 249 -21.55 3.16 -14.30
C GLY A 249 -22.09 4.59 -14.31
N ARG A 250 -23.16 4.78 -15.07
CA ARG A 250 -23.99 5.99 -15.16
C ARG A 250 -24.76 6.22 -13.85
N ALA A 251 -24.06 6.63 -12.81
CA ALA A 251 -24.66 7.18 -11.60
C ALA A 251 -24.99 8.67 -11.82
N PRO A 252 -26.23 9.12 -11.59
CA PRO A 252 -26.55 10.55 -11.59
C PRO A 252 -25.73 11.28 -10.51
N GLY A 253 -24.96 12.30 -10.89
CA GLY A 253 -24.27 13.19 -9.95
C GLY A 253 -22.75 13.00 -9.76
N VAL A 254 -22.09 12.14 -10.54
CA VAL A 254 -20.61 12.07 -10.56
C VAL A 254 -20.08 12.86 -11.76
N GLY A 255 -19.36 13.95 -11.47
CA GLY A 255 -18.80 14.87 -12.47
C GLY A 255 -17.56 14.32 -13.21
N PRO A 256 -17.10 15.01 -14.26
CA PRO A 256 -15.89 14.63 -14.99
C PRO A 256 -14.65 14.64 -14.09
N VAL A 257 -13.61 13.92 -14.49
CA VAL A 257 -12.28 14.10 -13.89
C VAL A 257 -11.80 15.50 -14.26
N THR A 258 -11.68 16.38 -13.29
CA THR A 258 -11.23 17.77 -13.46
C THR A 258 -9.83 17.95 -12.88
N PHE A 259 -8.91 18.50 -13.68
CA PHE A 259 -7.64 19.02 -13.21
C PHE A 259 -7.74 20.54 -13.24
N ASP A 260 -7.86 21.19 -12.07
CA ASP A 260 -7.96 22.65 -11.96
C ASP A 260 -6.60 23.24 -11.61
N GLY A 261 -6.10 24.17 -12.44
CA GLY A 261 -4.79 24.83 -12.27
C GLY A 261 -3.55 23.93 -12.42
N GLY A 262 -3.69 22.67 -12.82
CA GLY A 262 -2.57 21.72 -12.97
C GLY A 262 -1.96 21.65 -14.37
N GLN A 263 -0.72 21.19 -14.48
CA GLN A 263 -0.03 20.88 -15.74
C GLN A 263 0.15 19.37 -15.92
N ILE A 264 -0.04 18.88 -17.14
CA ILE A 264 0.27 17.49 -17.51
C ILE A 264 1.42 17.51 -18.53
N ASN A 265 2.62 17.17 -18.07
CA ASN A 265 3.85 17.22 -18.88
C ASN A 265 4.25 15.83 -19.40
N ASN A 266 5.07 15.78 -20.46
CA ASN A 266 5.63 14.55 -21.05
C ASN A 266 4.59 13.55 -21.58
N VAL A 267 3.41 14.03 -22.01
CA VAL A 267 2.37 13.19 -22.61
C VAL A 267 2.75 12.82 -24.04
N THR A 268 2.94 11.53 -24.32
CA THR A 268 3.31 11.06 -25.66
C THR A 268 2.12 10.79 -26.57
N LYS A 269 0.96 10.42 -26.00
CA LYS A 269 -0.28 10.15 -26.75
C LYS A 269 -1.51 10.56 -25.93
N ILE A 270 -2.47 11.20 -26.60
CA ILE A 270 -3.80 11.51 -26.05
C ILE A 270 -4.83 10.97 -27.04
N PHE A 271 -5.76 10.14 -26.54
CA PHE A 271 -6.89 9.66 -27.33
C PHE A 271 -8.17 10.32 -26.82
N VAL A 272 -8.78 11.17 -27.64
CA VAL A 272 -10.03 11.85 -27.32
C VAL A 272 -11.15 11.23 -28.15
N LYS A 273 -12.12 10.58 -27.50
CA LYS A 273 -13.34 10.11 -28.13
C LYS A 273 -14.40 11.22 -28.02
N GLY A 274 -14.39 12.15 -28.97
CA GLY A 274 -15.29 13.32 -28.99
C GLY A 274 -14.54 14.60 -29.34
N SER A 275 -14.91 15.70 -28.69
CA SER A 275 -14.33 17.03 -28.89
C SER A 275 -13.33 17.39 -27.78
N ALA A 276 -12.24 18.07 -28.15
CA ALA A 276 -11.35 18.76 -27.21
C ALA A 276 -11.41 20.28 -27.45
N SER A 277 -11.43 21.06 -26.37
CA SER A 277 -11.41 22.52 -26.41
C SER A 277 -10.23 23.03 -25.60
N ALA A 278 -9.45 23.94 -26.18
CA ALA A 278 -8.31 24.58 -25.53
C ALA A 278 -8.21 26.03 -26.03
N ASN A 279 -7.69 26.92 -25.20
CA ASN A 279 -7.48 28.32 -25.58
C ASN A 279 -6.40 28.44 -26.66
N GLU A 280 -5.31 27.68 -26.50
CA GLU A 280 -4.21 27.60 -27.46
C GLU A 280 -3.74 26.16 -27.59
N VAL A 281 -3.45 25.75 -28.84
CA VAL A 281 -2.84 24.46 -29.16
C VAL A 281 -1.66 24.73 -30.08
N SER A 282 -0.48 24.25 -29.70
CA SER A 282 0.71 24.26 -30.54
C SER A 282 1.09 22.83 -30.89
N ALA A 283 1.18 22.53 -32.18
CA ALA A 283 1.56 21.22 -32.68
C ALA A 283 2.51 21.36 -33.86
N THR A 284 3.43 20.41 -34.01
CA THR A 284 4.32 20.35 -35.17
C THR A 284 3.58 20.02 -36.46
N LYS A 285 2.45 19.29 -36.38
CA LYS A 285 1.58 18.91 -37.51
C LYS A 285 0.12 18.80 -37.08
N TYR A 286 -0.79 19.24 -37.94
CA TYR A 286 -2.23 19.02 -37.82
C TYR A 286 -2.70 18.11 -38.96
N ASN A 287 -3.12 16.88 -38.65
CA ASN A 287 -3.65 15.94 -39.63
C ASN A 287 -5.15 15.76 -39.40
N HIS A 288 -5.93 15.80 -40.48
CA HIS A 288 -7.36 15.56 -40.44
C HIS A 288 -7.66 14.14 -40.96
N VAL A 289 -8.52 13.40 -40.26
CA VAL A 289 -9.01 12.10 -40.73
C VAL A 289 -9.80 12.32 -42.02
N SER A 290 -9.39 11.67 -43.12
CA SER A 290 -9.95 11.92 -44.45
C SER A 290 -10.12 10.66 -45.30
N ASP A 291 -9.97 9.47 -44.69
CA ASP A 291 -10.12 8.17 -45.36
C ASP A 291 -11.53 8.04 -45.97
N GLN A 292 -11.63 7.49 -47.19
CA GLN A 292 -12.89 7.33 -47.91
C GLN A 292 -13.88 6.45 -47.14
N LYS A 293 -13.41 5.46 -46.39
CA LYS A 293 -14.28 4.55 -45.61
C LYS A 293 -15.02 5.26 -44.48
N GLU A 294 -14.51 6.40 -44.02
CA GLU A 294 -15.12 7.22 -42.96
C GLU A 294 -16.15 8.21 -43.51
N LYS A 295 -16.40 8.20 -44.83
CA LYS A 295 -17.25 9.16 -45.54
C LYS A 295 -18.36 8.44 -46.31
N LYS A 296 -19.51 9.10 -46.42
CA LYS A 296 -20.65 8.66 -47.24
C LYS A 296 -21.17 9.84 -48.06
N ASN A 297 -21.85 9.56 -49.17
CA ASN A 297 -22.47 10.57 -50.05
C ASN A 297 -21.47 11.63 -50.58
N ILE A 298 -20.27 11.18 -50.97
CA ILE A 298 -19.23 12.07 -51.51
C ILE A 298 -19.71 12.66 -52.84
N LYS A 299 -19.84 13.99 -52.90
CA LYS A 299 -20.21 14.76 -54.09
C LYS A 299 -19.27 15.95 -54.24
N VAL A 300 -19.05 16.39 -55.47
CA VAL A 300 -18.36 17.65 -55.74
C VAL A 300 -19.30 18.80 -55.35
N LEU A 301 -18.75 19.84 -54.70
CA LEU A 301 -19.51 21.03 -54.35
C LEU A 301 -20.02 21.71 -55.63
N SER A 302 -21.29 22.07 -55.65
CA SER A 302 -21.83 22.87 -56.75
C SER A 302 -21.23 24.27 -56.75
N GLU A 303 -21.29 24.94 -57.91
CA GLU A 303 -20.82 26.33 -58.03
C GLU A 303 -21.52 27.27 -57.04
N ILE A 304 -22.83 27.08 -56.84
CA ILE A 304 -23.62 27.90 -55.91
C ILE A 304 -23.14 27.68 -54.47
N GLU A 305 -22.89 26.44 -54.06
CA GLU A 305 -22.40 26.11 -52.72
C GLU A 305 -21.00 26.69 -52.49
N ALA A 306 -20.07 26.46 -53.41
CA ALA A 306 -18.69 26.95 -53.28
C ALA A 306 -18.62 28.48 -53.28
N ASN A 307 -19.44 29.16 -54.09
CA ASN A 307 -19.43 30.63 -54.21
C ASN A 307 -19.88 31.37 -52.97
N ARG A 308 -20.56 30.71 -52.02
CA ARG A 308 -20.95 31.34 -50.75
C ARG A 308 -19.74 31.85 -49.96
N ILE A 309 -18.55 31.29 -50.21
CA ILE A 309 -17.31 31.76 -49.57
C ILE A 309 -16.94 33.19 -49.97
N LEU A 310 -17.32 33.62 -51.17
CA LEU A 310 -17.09 34.98 -51.67
C LEU A 310 -17.96 36.01 -50.94
N SER A 311 -18.98 35.57 -50.21
CA SER A 311 -19.84 36.44 -49.39
C SER A 311 -19.32 36.60 -47.95
N LEU A 312 -18.26 35.89 -47.57
CA LEU A 312 -17.63 36.01 -46.25
C LEU A 312 -16.65 37.18 -46.23
N ARG A 313 -16.57 37.88 -45.11
CA ARG A 313 -15.62 38.99 -44.92
C ARG A 313 -14.44 38.53 -44.09
N GLY A 314 -13.24 38.67 -44.63
CA GLY A 314 -12.02 38.66 -43.82
C GLY A 314 -11.98 39.92 -42.97
N VAL A 315 -11.91 39.78 -41.65
CA VAL A 315 -11.93 40.89 -40.69
C VAL A 315 -10.64 40.94 -39.88
N SER A 316 -10.24 42.15 -39.48
CA SER A 316 -9.29 42.36 -38.38
C SER A 316 -10.07 42.71 -37.12
N PHE A 317 -9.66 42.14 -36.00
CA PHE A 317 -10.30 42.35 -34.71
C PHE A 317 -9.28 42.30 -33.59
N ASN A 318 -9.67 42.75 -32.40
CA ASN A 318 -8.90 42.55 -31.19
C ASN A 318 -9.68 41.59 -30.28
N TRP A 319 -8.96 40.66 -29.64
CA TRP A 319 -9.55 39.79 -28.63
C TRP A 319 -10.01 40.60 -27.42
N LYS A 320 -11.17 40.27 -26.86
CA LYS A 320 -11.75 41.05 -25.75
C LYS A 320 -11.00 40.88 -24.43
N ASP A 321 -10.41 39.71 -24.22
CA ASP A 321 -9.66 39.31 -23.03
C ASP A 321 -8.21 39.79 -23.08
N SER A 322 -7.49 39.59 -24.20
CA SER A 322 -6.07 39.96 -24.31
C SER A 322 -5.82 41.33 -24.97
N GLY A 323 -6.78 41.86 -25.73
CA GLY A 323 -6.58 43.02 -26.61
C GLY A 323 -5.71 42.73 -27.84
N GLU A 324 -5.27 41.49 -28.02
CA GLU A 324 -4.37 41.10 -29.11
C GLU A 324 -5.06 41.25 -30.46
N LYS A 325 -4.37 41.90 -31.40
CA LYS A 325 -4.84 42.09 -32.76
C LYS A 325 -4.71 40.79 -33.56
N SER A 326 -5.80 40.37 -34.18
CA SER A 326 -5.89 39.15 -34.98
C SER A 326 -6.65 39.38 -36.29
N LEU A 327 -6.58 38.39 -37.18
CA LEU A 327 -7.30 38.33 -38.45
C LEU A 327 -8.13 37.04 -38.50
N GLY A 328 -9.32 37.09 -39.10
CA GLY A 328 -10.15 35.91 -39.21
C GLY A 328 -11.53 36.18 -39.81
N LEU A 329 -12.50 35.37 -39.40
CA LEU A 329 -13.90 35.40 -39.81
C LEU A 329 -14.82 35.54 -38.59
N VAL A 330 -16.01 36.08 -38.80
CA VAL A 330 -17.06 36.14 -37.78
C VAL A 330 -17.93 34.89 -37.88
N ALA A 331 -18.01 34.09 -36.81
CA ALA A 331 -18.71 32.80 -36.81
C ALA A 331 -20.18 32.90 -37.23
N GLN A 332 -20.88 33.97 -36.84
CA GLN A 332 -22.29 34.22 -37.23
C GLN A 332 -22.44 34.47 -38.73
N GLU A 333 -21.45 35.10 -39.37
CA GLU A 333 -21.46 35.28 -40.83
C GLU A 333 -21.21 33.95 -41.53
N VAL A 334 -20.25 33.16 -41.03
CA VAL A 334 -19.99 31.81 -41.56
C VAL A 334 -21.23 30.94 -41.44
N GLN A 335 -21.92 30.96 -40.29
CA GLN A 335 -23.11 30.15 -40.02
C GLN A 335 -24.25 30.40 -41.02
N LYS A 336 -24.38 31.63 -41.53
CA LYS A 336 -25.39 31.98 -42.54
C LYS A 336 -25.18 31.25 -43.86
N TYR A 337 -23.93 30.97 -44.21
CA TYR A 337 -23.55 30.45 -45.53
C TYR A 337 -23.09 28.98 -45.50
N TYR A 338 -22.42 28.59 -44.42
CA TYR A 338 -21.88 27.26 -44.12
C TYR A 338 -22.20 26.87 -42.67
N PRO A 339 -23.48 26.65 -42.32
CA PRO A 339 -23.87 26.26 -40.97
C PRO A 339 -23.18 24.98 -40.49
N GLU A 340 -22.85 24.07 -41.40
CA GLU A 340 -22.13 22.82 -41.13
C GLU A 340 -20.67 22.99 -40.69
N LEU A 341 -20.11 24.20 -40.85
CA LEU A 341 -18.75 24.53 -40.43
C LEU A 341 -18.70 25.31 -39.12
N VAL A 342 -19.84 25.47 -38.44
CA VAL A 342 -19.95 26.21 -37.18
C VAL A 342 -20.48 25.29 -36.09
N ASP A 343 -19.69 25.12 -35.03
CA ASP A 343 -20.09 24.37 -33.85
C ASP A 343 -20.50 25.33 -32.73
N GLN A 344 -21.50 24.92 -31.95
CA GLN A 344 -21.90 25.62 -30.73
C GLN A 344 -21.27 24.93 -29.53
N THR A 345 -20.45 25.66 -28.78
CA THR A 345 -19.82 25.21 -27.54
C THR A 345 -20.42 25.95 -26.35
N GLY A 346 -20.09 25.51 -25.13
CA GLY A 346 -20.50 26.22 -23.91
C GLY A 346 -19.96 27.66 -23.81
N SER A 347 -18.96 28.03 -24.62
CA SER A 347 -18.32 29.35 -24.62
C SER A 347 -18.71 30.23 -25.82
N GLY A 348 -19.43 29.70 -26.83
CA GLY A 348 -19.85 30.46 -27.99
C GLY A 348 -19.92 29.65 -29.29
N LEU A 349 -19.79 30.34 -30.42
CA LEU A 349 -19.70 29.71 -31.75
C LEU A 349 -18.24 29.58 -32.18
N THR A 350 -17.87 28.42 -32.71
CA THR A 350 -16.53 28.14 -33.26
C THR A 350 -16.61 27.83 -34.76
N VAL A 351 -15.52 28.01 -35.50
CA VAL A 351 -15.48 27.81 -36.95
C VAL A 351 -14.45 26.74 -37.31
N GLN A 352 -14.84 25.77 -38.13
CA GLN A 352 -13.95 24.75 -38.70
C GLN A 352 -13.16 25.33 -39.90
N TYR A 353 -12.19 26.19 -39.63
CA TYR A 353 -11.42 26.94 -40.66
C TYR A 353 -10.82 26.05 -41.76
N ALA A 354 -10.24 24.90 -41.40
CA ALA A 354 -9.61 23.99 -42.36
C ALA A 354 -10.59 23.51 -43.44
N ASN A 355 -11.88 23.40 -43.11
CA ASN A 355 -12.89 22.88 -44.04
C ASN A 355 -13.29 23.92 -45.10
N LEU A 356 -13.00 25.22 -44.89
CA LEU A 356 -13.19 26.25 -45.90
C LEU A 356 -12.27 26.07 -47.11
N ILE A 357 -11.21 25.26 -47.01
CA ILE A 357 -10.32 24.95 -48.14
C ILE A 357 -11.10 24.28 -49.28
N ALA A 358 -12.10 23.44 -48.98
CA ALA A 358 -12.88 22.75 -50.00
C ALA A 358 -13.66 23.71 -50.93
N PRO A 359 -14.49 24.66 -50.43
CA PRO A 359 -15.11 25.66 -51.28
C PRO A 359 -14.09 26.62 -51.92
N MET A 360 -13.00 27.00 -51.23
CA MET A 360 -11.93 27.81 -51.84
C MET A 360 -11.34 27.13 -53.07
N LEU A 361 -11.07 25.83 -53.01
CA LEU A 361 -10.49 25.06 -54.09
C LEU A 361 -11.39 25.06 -55.34
N GLU A 362 -12.71 24.85 -55.16
CA GLU A 362 -13.64 24.87 -56.29
C GLU A 362 -13.80 26.27 -56.89
N VAL A 363 -13.77 27.33 -56.08
CA VAL A 363 -13.73 28.71 -56.57
C VAL A 363 -12.46 28.97 -57.38
N ILE A 364 -11.29 28.55 -56.90
CA ILE A 364 -10.01 28.73 -57.60
C ILE A 364 -10.01 27.97 -58.93
N LYS A 365 -10.46 26.71 -58.96
CA LYS A 365 -10.58 25.92 -60.19
C LYS A 365 -11.48 26.61 -61.22
N ARG A 366 -12.59 27.18 -60.76
CA ARG A 366 -13.52 27.91 -61.62
C ARG A 366 -12.92 29.22 -62.14
N GLN A 367 -12.25 29.99 -61.28
CA GLN A 367 -11.54 31.20 -61.70
C GLN A 367 -10.47 30.87 -62.74
N ALA A 368 -9.70 29.79 -62.56
CA ALA A 368 -8.72 29.33 -63.54
C ALA A 368 -9.37 28.94 -64.89
N LYS A 369 -10.59 28.36 -64.87
CA LYS A 369 -11.36 28.08 -66.09
C LYS A 369 -11.80 29.36 -66.79
N GLN A 370 -12.35 30.33 -66.06
CA GLN A 370 -12.78 31.62 -66.61
C GLN A 370 -11.61 32.41 -67.21
N ILE A 371 -10.44 32.37 -66.57
CA ILE A 371 -9.23 33.01 -67.10
C ILE A 371 -8.88 32.43 -68.47
N LYS A 372 -8.86 31.09 -68.60
CA LYS A 372 -8.58 30.43 -69.89
C LYS A 372 -9.63 30.75 -70.97
N GLU A 373 -10.90 30.83 -70.59
CA GLU A 373 -11.98 31.19 -71.53
C GLU A 373 -11.84 32.65 -72.00
N ASN A 374 -11.53 33.57 -71.08
CA ASN A 374 -11.29 34.97 -71.39
C ASN A 374 -10.05 35.14 -72.29
N GLU A 375 -8.95 34.45 -72.02
CA GLU A 375 -7.75 34.44 -72.85
C GLU A 375 -8.04 33.93 -74.28
N PHE A 376 -8.86 32.88 -74.40
CA PHE A 376 -9.26 32.36 -75.71
C PHE A 376 -10.09 33.36 -76.52
N GLU A 377 -11.07 34.02 -75.89
CA GLU A 377 -11.86 35.04 -76.57
C GLU A 377 -11.03 36.30 -76.92
N LEU A 378 -10.08 36.70 -76.07
CA LEU A 378 -9.12 37.76 -76.39
C LEU A 378 -8.32 37.42 -77.66
N GLN A 379 -7.73 36.23 -77.74
CA GLN A 379 -6.99 35.80 -78.94
C GLN A 379 -7.85 35.80 -80.21
N LYS A 380 -9.12 35.40 -80.08
CA LYS A 380 -10.07 35.38 -81.20
C LYS A 380 -10.44 36.79 -81.66
N ILE A 381 -10.60 37.73 -80.73
CA ILE A 381 -10.83 39.14 -81.04
C ILE A 381 -9.60 39.74 -81.74
N GLU A 382 -8.40 39.48 -81.22
CA GLU A 382 -7.14 39.94 -81.83
C GLU A 382 -6.99 39.41 -83.27
N ARG A 383 -7.28 38.12 -83.52
CA ARG A 383 -7.27 37.55 -84.88
C ARG A 383 -8.27 38.22 -85.82
N LYS A 384 -9.47 38.58 -85.33
CA LYS A 384 -10.48 39.29 -86.13
C LYS A 384 -10.03 40.70 -86.49
N LEU A 385 -9.41 41.42 -85.55
CA LEU A 385 -8.88 42.78 -85.80
C LEU A 385 -7.67 42.76 -86.76
N ALA A 386 -6.84 41.72 -86.71
CA ALA A 386 -5.71 41.54 -87.61
C ALA A 386 -6.11 41.16 -89.05
N SER A 387 -7.38 40.78 -89.30
CA SER A 387 -7.86 40.48 -90.65
C SER A 387 -8.25 41.78 -91.41
N PRO A 388 -7.66 42.07 -92.59
CA PRO A 388 -7.90 43.34 -93.28
C PRO A 388 -9.35 43.47 -93.76
N LYS A 389 -9.98 44.63 -93.50
CA LYS A 389 -11.28 45.00 -94.10
C LYS A 389 -11.16 44.84 -95.62
N LYS A 390 -11.88 43.88 -96.20
CA LYS A 390 -12.13 43.86 -97.65
C LYS A 390 -12.72 45.23 -98.00
N LYS A 391 -11.94 46.06 -98.69
CA LYS A 391 -12.40 47.32 -99.28
C LYS A 391 -13.63 46.97 -100.11
N GLY A 392 -14.77 47.53 -99.74
CA GLY A 392 -15.94 47.56 -100.60
C GLY A 392 -15.55 48.21 -101.91
N ASP A 393 -15.80 47.49 -103.00
CA ASP A 393 -15.67 47.95 -104.37
C ASP A 393 -16.39 49.28 -104.54
N LYS A 394 -15.62 50.34 -104.80
CA LYS A 394 -16.13 51.51 -105.51
C LYS A 394 -16.08 51.14 -106.99
N LYS A 395 -17.25 50.87 -107.58
CA LYS A 395 -17.48 50.98 -109.02
C LYS A 395 -17.67 52.45 -109.40
#